data_AF-A0A0C2FSV5-F1
#
_entry.id   AF-A0A0C2FSV5-F1
#
_cell.length_a   1.000
_cell.length_b   1.000
_cell.length_c   1.000
_cell.angle_alpha   90.00
_cell.angle_beta   90.00
_cell.angle_gamma   90.00
#
_symmetry.space_group_name_H-M   'P 1'
#
loop_
_entity.id
_entity.type
_entity.pdbx_description
1 polymer ?
#
loop_
_entity_poly.entity_id
_entity_poly.type
_entity_poly.pdbx_seq_one_letter_code
_entity_poly.pdbx_strand_id
1 'polypeptide(L)'
;MYMVTTEEEIDEGQEEDIEVPKAMSDIFESVAGAVYLDANRDLDVVWRVFFNLMRQTIEECCAYPPRSPIRELMELEPGKTRFRFVIKDDICQLLKE
;
A
#
# COMPACT_ATOMS: atom_id res chain seq x y z
N MET A 1 0.15 -13.22 -15.74
CA MET A 1 -1.24 -12.80 -15.98
C MET A 1 -1.25 -11.29 -15.84
N TYR A 2 -1.29 -10.55 -16.95
CA TYR A 2 -1.40 -9.10 -16.93
C TYR A 2 -2.89 -8.76 -16.83
N MET A 3 -3.30 -7.97 -15.84
CA MET A 3 -4.61 -7.31 -15.84
C MET A 3 -4.49 -6.10 -16.76
N VAL A 4 -4.70 -6.30 -18.06
CA VAL A 4 -5.01 -5.20 -19.00
C VAL A 4 -6.53 -5.10 -18.99
N THR A 5 -7.08 -4.11 -18.29
CA THR A 5 -8.50 -3.75 -18.45
C THR A 5 -8.60 -2.85 -19.67
N THR A 6 -9.03 -3.42 -20.80
CA THR A 6 -9.47 -2.63 -21.96
C THR A 6 -10.73 -1.87 -21.57
N GLU A 7 -10.81 -0.59 -21.94
CA GLU A 7 -11.85 0.37 -21.51
C GLU A 7 -13.27 0.10 -22.07
N GLU A 8 -13.54 -1.07 -22.63
CA GLU A 8 -14.87 -1.46 -23.10
C GLU A 8 -15.26 -2.81 -22.46
N GLU A 9 -16.31 -2.76 -21.63
CA GLU A 9 -16.93 -3.82 -20.81
C GLU A 9 -16.43 -4.02 -19.35
N ILE A 10 -16.77 -3.08 -18.46
CA ILE A 10 -17.12 -3.38 -17.05
C ILE A 10 -18.26 -2.43 -16.62
N ASP A 11 -19.49 -2.81 -16.91
CA ASP A 11 -20.66 -2.38 -16.14
C ASP A 11 -21.10 -3.57 -15.27
N GLU A 12 -21.58 -3.27 -14.06
CA GLU A 12 -22.05 -4.19 -13.01
C GLU A 12 -21.00 -4.86 -12.11
N GLY A 13 -20.42 -4.03 -11.24
CA GLY A 13 -19.82 -4.46 -9.99
C GLY A 13 -19.22 -3.26 -9.28
N GLN A 14 -20.03 -2.50 -8.54
CA GLN A 14 -19.48 -1.57 -7.55
C GLN A 14 -18.63 -2.40 -6.59
N GLU A 15 -17.31 -2.40 -6.79
CA GLU A 15 -16.36 -2.71 -5.73
C GLU A 15 -16.61 -1.64 -4.66
N GLU A 16 -17.51 -1.93 -3.72
CA GLU A 16 -17.64 -1.12 -2.53
C GLU A 16 -16.25 -1.14 -1.86
N ASP A 17 -15.60 0.02 -1.80
CA ASP A 17 -14.38 0.21 -1.01
C ASP A 17 -14.71 -0.20 0.43
N ILE A 18 -14.38 -1.44 0.79
CA ILE A 18 -14.58 -1.93 2.14
C ILE A 18 -13.65 -1.13 3.04
N GLU A 19 -14.23 -0.33 3.94
CA GLU A 19 -13.43 0.39 4.92
C GLU A 19 -12.68 -0.62 5.80
N VAL A 20 -11.35 -0.59 5.69
CA VAL A 20 -10.49 -1.46 6.49
C VAL A 20 -10.57 -1.01 7.95
N PRO A 21 -10.78 -1.93 8.91
CA PRO A 21 -10.89 -1.58 10.32
C PRO A 21 -9.55 -1.08 10.87
N LYS A 22 -9.35 0.24 10.88
CA LYS A 22 -8.10 0.90 11.29
C LYS A 22 -7.61 0.48 12.68
N ALA A 23 -8.53 0.23 13.60
CA ALA A 23 -8.21 -0.25 14.94
C ALA A 23 -7.40 -1.56 14.94
N MET A 24 -7.55 -2.41 13.92
CA MET A 24 -6.73 -3.62 13.78
C MET A 24 -5.25 -3.29 13.52
N SER A 25 -4.98 -2.23 12.76
CA SER A 25 -3.62 -1.72 12.53
C SER A 25 -3.02 -1.20 13.84
N ASP A 26 -3.79 -0.42 14.59
CA ASP A 26 -3.35 0.12 15.89
C ASP A 26 -3.01 -1.01 16.88
N ILE A 27 -3.82 -2.07 16.91
CA ILE A 27 -3.55 -3.26 17.73
C ILE A 27 -2.28 -3.98 17.26
N PHE A 28 -2.11 -4.17 15.96
CA PHE A 28 -0.91 -4.82 15.42
C PHE A 28 0.38 -4.09 15.81
N GLU A 29 0.41 -2.76 15.66
CA GLU A 29 1.55 -1.92 16.04
C GLU A 29 1.77 -1.88 17.57
N SER A 30 0.70 -1.76 18.36
CA SER A 30 0.81 -1.74 19.82
C SER A 30 1.29 -3.08 20.41
N VAL A 31 0.96 -4.21 19.79
CA VAL A 31 1.52 -5.53 20.15
C VAL A 31 3.03 -5.57 19.92
N ALA A 32 3.55 -4.94 18.85
CA ALA A 32 4.99 -4.81 18.64
C ALA A 32 5.65 -4.05 19.79
N GLY A 33 5.02 -2.95 20.22
CA GLY A 33 5.45 -2.17 21.39
C GLY A 33 5.40 -2.98 22.69
N ALA A 34 4.36 -3.78 22.90
CA ALA A 34 4.24 -4.63 24.08
C ALA A 34 5.35 -5.70 24.14
N VAL A 35 5.61 -6.39 23.03
CA VAL A 35 6.72 -7.36 22.91
C VAL A 35 8.06 -6.68 23.15
N TYR A 36 8.26 -5.48 22.60
CA TYR A 36 9.49 -4.72 22.80
C TYR A 36 9.74 -4.42 24.28
N LEU A 37 8.71 -3.98 25.02
CA LEU A 37 8.83 -3.69 26.45
C LEU A 37 9.07 -4.95 27.28
N ASP A 38 8.36 -6.04 26.97
CA ASP A 38 8.50 -7.34 27.66
C ASP A 38 9.88 -7.98 27.42
N ALA A 39 10.43 -7.80 26.21
CA ALA A 39 11.75 -8.27 25.81
C ALA A 39 12.90 -7.37 26.29
N ASN A 40 12.68 -6.53 27.31
CA ASN A 40 13.67 -5.58 27.82
C ASN A 40 14.26 -4.67 26.72
N ARG A 41 13.43 -4.26 25.76
CA ARG A 41 13.76 -3.38 24.62
C ARG A 41 14.67 -4.03 23.57
N ASP A 42 14.53 -5.34 23.37
CA ASP A 42 15.24 -6.09 22.34
C ASP A 42 14.45 -6.15 21.02
N LEU A 43 14.97 -5.50 19.97
CA LEU A 43 14.35 -5.49 18.63
C LEU A 43 14.50 -6.83 17.89
N ASP A 44 15.51 -7.64 18.19
CA ASP A 44 15.67 -8.95 17.55
C ASP A 44 14.55 -9.90 17.99
N VAL A 45 14.09 -9.77 19.25
CA VAL A 45 12.92 -10.51 19.74
C VAL A 45 11.65 -10.04 19.05
N VAL A 46 11.43 -8.72 18.92
CA VAL A 46 10.28 -8.16 18.19
C VAL A 46 10.28 -8.68 16.75
N TRP A 47 11.41 -8.58 16.05
CA TRP A 47 11.56 -9.05 14.68
C TRP A 47 11.28 -10.54 14.57
N ARG A 48 11.81 -11.38 15.46
CA ARG A 48 11.54 -12.83 15.45
C ARG A 48 10.04 -13.16 15.58
N VAL A 49 9.30 -12.41 16.41
CA VAL A 49 7.85 -12.60 16.56
C VAL A 49 7.12 -12.11 15.31
N PHE A 50 7.37 -10.87 14.90
CA PHE A 50 6.63 -10.21 13.82
C PHE A 50 6.98 -10.76 12.43
N PHE A 51 8.22 -11.18 12.21
CA PHE A 51 8.63 -11.86 10.99
C PHE A 51 7.85 -13.15 10.78
N ASN A 52 7.59 -13.93 11.84
CA ASN A 52 6.79 -15.15 11.70
C ASN A 52 5.32 -14.86 11.40
N LEU A 53 4.77 -13.75 11.91
CA LEU A 53 3.41 -13.30 11.58
C LEU A 53 3.30 -12.78 10.14
N MET A 54 4.32 -12.07 9.65
CA MET A 54 4.33 -11.43 8.33
C MET A 54 5.06 -12.22 7.24
N ARG A 55 5.59 -13.41 7.56
CA ARG A 55 6.54 -14.15 6.71
C ARG A 55 6.01 -14.29 5.28
N GLN A 56 4.79 -14.80 5.13
CA GLN A 56 4.19 -15.06 3.83
C GLN A 56 4.11 -13.77 3.01
N THR A 57 3.57 -12.69 3.59
CA THR A 57 3.45 -11.40 2.90
C THR A 57 4.82 -10.83 2.53
N ILE A 58 5.81 -10.94 3.41
CA ILE A 58 7.19 -10.50 3.12
C ILE A 58 7.78 -11.31 1.97
N GLU A 59 7.64 -12.65 2.00
CA GLU A 59 8.15 -13.54 0.96
C GLU A 59 7.48 -13.27 -0.39
N GLU A 60 6.15 -13.09 -0.41
CA GLU A 60 5.37 -12.73 -1.60
C GLU A 60 5.80 -11.37 -2.16
N CYS A 61 5.92 -10.34 -1.34
CA CYS A 61 6.35 -9.00 -1.76
C CYS A 61 7.83 -8.97 -2.20
N CYS A 62 8.69 -9.81 -1.62
CA CYS A 62 10.07 -9.93 -2.07
C CYS A 62 10.19 -10.67 -3.41
N ALA A 63 9.38 -11.71 -3.63
CA ALA A 63 9.34 -12.45 -4.88
C ALA A 63 8.67 -11.66 -6.01
N TYR A 64 7.63 -10.90 -5.69
CA TYR A 64 6.84 -10.10 -6.62
C TYR A 64 6.67 -8.67 -6.08
N PRO A 65 7.70 -7.81 -6.18
CA PRO A 65 7.63 -6.47 -5.65
C PRO A 65 6.54 -5.65 -6.33
N PRO A 66 5.58 -5.06 -5.59
CA PRO A 66 4.57 -4.20 -6.18
C PRO A 66 5.25 -2.97 -6.80
N ARG A 67 4.97 -2.73 -8.09
CA ARG A 67 5.51 -1.57 -8.81
C ARG A 67 4.61 -0.38 -8.53
N SER A 68 5.15 0.62 -7.84
CA SER A 68 4.46 1.90 -7.67
C SER A 68 4.34 2.60 -9.03
N PRO A 69 3.13 2.96 -9.49
CA PRO A 69 2.94 3.67 -10.77
C PRO A 69 3.68 5.01 -10.80
N ILE A 70 3.77 5.69 -9.65
CA ILE A 70 4.57 6.92 -9.48
C ILE A 70 6.04 6.63 -9.76
N ARG A 71 6.58 5.58 -9.15
CA ARG A 71 7.97 5.18 -9.34
C ARG A 71 8.24 4.80 -10.79
N GLU A 72 7.34 4.04 -11.41
CA GLU A 72 7.46 3.61 -12.79
C GLU A 72 7.49 4.80 -13.76
N LEU A 73 6.58 5.77 -13.58
CA LEU A 73 6.57 7.01 -14.36
C LEU A 73 7.90 7.78 -14.24
N MET A 74 8.42 7.89 -13.02
CA MET A 74 9.69 8.58 -12.76
C MET A 74 10.91 7.85 -13.34
N GLU A 75 10.88 6.51 -13.37
CA GLU A 75 11.93 5.68 -13.99
C GLU A 75 11.87 5.77 -15.53
N LEU A 76 10.68 5.84 -16.12
CA LEU A 76 10.47 5.95 -17.58
C LEU A 76 10.82 7.34 -18.13
N GLU A 77 10.45 8.41 -17.43
CA GLU A 77 10.69 9.79 -17.87
C GLU A 77 11.45 10.62 -16.80
N PRO A 78 12.76 10.34 -16.61
CA PRO A 78 13.58 11.04 -15.63
C PRO A 78 13.65 12.54 -15.93
N GLY A 79 13.37 13.38 -14.92
CA GLY A 79 13.48 14.83 -15.02
C GLY A 79 12.36 15.55 -15.78
N LYS A 80 11.45 14.82 -16.45
CA LYS A 80 10.27 15.40 -17.13
C LYS A 80 8.98 15.27 -16.32
N THR A 81 8.95 14.37 -15.35
CA THR A 81 7.77 14.12 -14.51
C THR A 81 7.61 15.23 -13.46
N ARG A 82 6.40 15.80 -13.37
CA ARG A 82 6.02 16.79 -12.34
C ARG A 82 4.64 16.46 -11.77
N PHE A 83 4.54 16.47 -10.45
CA PHE A 83 3.27 16.27 -9.75
C PHE A 83 2.73 17.61 -9.26
N ARG A 84 1.43 17.81 -9.38
CA ARG A 84 0.73 18.96 -8.79
C ARG A 84 -0.10 18.48 -7.61
N PHE A 85 -0.14 19.29 -6.56
CA PHE A 85 -1.12 19.11 -5.50
C PHE A 85 -2.49 19.51 -6.05
N VAL A 86 -3.48 18.64 -5.90
CA VAL A 86 -4.85 18.89 -6.34
C VAL A 86 -5.75 18.74 -5.12
N ILE A 87 -6.51 19.76 -4.79
CA ILE A 87 -7.54 19.67 -3.75
C ILE A 87 -8.72 18.91 -4.37
N LYS A 88 -9.39 18.02 -3.62
CA LYS A 88 -10.44 17.13 -4.14
C LYS A 88 -11.47 17.83 -5.04
N ASP A 89 -11.78 19.09 -4.74
CA ASP A 89 -12.75 19.91 -5.50
C ASP A 89 -12.27 20.29 -6.91
N ASP A 90 -10.95 20.35 -7.15
CA ASP A 90 -10.34 20.72 -8.44
C ASP A 90 -10.36 19.55 -9.45
N ILE A 91 -10.42 18.29 -8.98
CA ILE A 91 -10.42 17.10 -9.86
C ILE A 91 -11.66 17.09 -10.76
N CYS A 92 -12.82 17.48 -10.22
CA CYS A 92 -14.07 17.57 -10.98
C CYS A 92 -14.07 18.68 -12.04
N GLN A 93 -13.16 19.65 -11.95
CA GLN A 93 -13.00 20.71 -12.96
C GLN A 93 -11.99 20.30 -14.04
N LEU A 94 -10.93 19.57 -13.67
CA LEU A 94 -9.89 19.11 -14.60
C LEU A 94 -10.37 18.02 -15.57
N LEU A 95 -11.42 17.26 -15.24
CA LEU A 95 -12.00 16.23 -16.11
C LEU A 95 -13.08 16.76 -17.08
N LYS A 96 -13.28 18.08 -17.16
CA LYS A 96 -14.28 18.72 -18.04
C LYS A 96 -13.67 19.45 -19.24
N GLU A 97 -12.36 19.37 -19.43
CA GLU A 97 -11.64 19.84 -20.62
C GLU A 97 -10.96 18.66 -21.32
#